data_AF-A0A971TP31-F1
#
_entry.id   AF-A0A971TP31-F1
#
_cell.length_a   1.000
_cell.length_b   1.000
_cell.length_c   1.000
_cell.angle_alpha   90.00
_cell.angle_beta   90.00
_cell.angle_gamma   90.00
#
_symmetry.space_group_name_H-M   'P 1'
#
loop_
_entity.id
_entity.type
_entity.pdbx_description
1 polymer ?
#
loop_
_entity_poly.entity_id
_entity_poly.type
_entity_poly.pdbx_seq_one_letter_code
_entity_poly.pdbx_strand_id
1 'polypeptide(L)'
;METRVIRLVKTLAAGAIMVIAVVMVLSLGRRMFESELLALALDRPSSVSIDEVDMWGRRYDGDDIPTGAILHASLNRRMIRLLWPAIQDAVPQLTGYGRVGKDFVSRHAEGSGMTGTEAIGRYGLDEGLITQTAIRFQDAAEGAQDREVTKNVLYAGPEGISEVPAESLGRFGDVLWRPSYDGDVIGLDRWRRAFFRIDFEGRRVDWGPPVQDDSFQPIQIGRIARNDFALNVWWETPSEAHASATQKTGGANETPSGALAVRHHDSPVRLQWETEGVALVLDRSGTIWRLDRAALAVVGKAGEMPFIKPHDLLAYDVRVAVGEGASYQGVVVADVARTGCGIGLFAYDDDGRLLEGEGDAMSPSSRPGGYALLIGKYIVENLYPPVLAAGSFAAGHHCDAIRSLHGVFLVPNSVFGWRGRTFVERSSLKARFFALLVLAPPVGLGAVLGWLVARDAKQRGLASRSRKAWFVTTMMLGLAGYVMWRLVRPGEVMVTCSECGRLRRTELAVCQHCGASWQASAPLAWRVVEG
;
A
#
# COMPACT_ATOMS: atom_id res chain seq x y z
N MET A 1 -28.90 -25.17 -35.20
CA MET A 1 -28.91 -24.61 -33.83
C MET A 1 -27.50 -24.33 -33.33
N GLU A 2 -26.54 -25.24 -33.56
CA GLU A 2 -25.09 -25.08 -33.33
C GLU A 2 -24.48 -23.77 -33.83
N THR A 3 -24.77 -23.35 -35.06
CA THR A 3 -24.21 -22.13 -35.65
C THR A 3 -24.63 -20.85 -34.92
N ARG A 4 -25.80 -20.83 -34.27
CA ARG A 4 -26.25 -19.68 -33.45
C ARG A 4 -25.58 -19.66 -32.09
N VAL A 5 -25.39 -20.83 -31.46
CA VAL A 5 -24.71 -20.96 -30.16
C VAL A 5 -23.23 -20.61 -30.31
N ILE A 6 -22.55 -21.11 -31.34
CA ILE A 6 -21.13 -20.81 -31.59
C ILE A 6 -20.93 -19.31 -31.87
N ARG A 7 -21.81 -18.66 -32.64
CA ARG A 7 -21.75 -17.21 -32.85
C ARG A 7 -21.95 -16.44 -31.54
N LEU A 8 -22.93 -16.84 -30.73
CA LEU A 8 -23.19 -16.20 -29.44
C LEU A 8 -21.98 -16.30 -28.50
N VAL A 9 -21.38 -17.50 -28.37
CA VAL A 9 -20.20 -17.71 -27.53
C VAL A 9 -19.02 -16.88 -28.01
N LYS A 10 -18.75 -16.83 -29.32
CA LYS A 10 -17.69 -15.99 -29.90
C LYS A 10 -17.93 -14.50 -29.63
N THR A 11 -19.16 -14.03 -29.77
CA THR A 11 -19.52 -12.64 -29.48
C THR A 11 -19.37 -12.29 -28.00
N LEU A 12 -19.76 -13.18 -27.09
CA LEU A 12 -19.58 -12.99 -25.65
C LEU A 12 -18.10 -12.99 -25.26
N ALA A 13 -17.31 -13.92 -25.80
CA ALA A 13 -15.87 -13.99 -25.57
C ALA A 13 -15.15 -12.73 -26.07
N ALA A 14 -15.46 -12.28 -27.30
CA ALA A 14 -14.90 -11.04 -27.83
C ALA A 14 -15.33 -9.81 -27.00
N GLY A 15 -16.58 -9.77 -26.54
CA GLY A 15 -17.07 -8.73 -25.64
C GLY A 15 -16.31 -8.70 -24.31
N ALA A 16 -16.11 -9.86 -23.68
CA ALA A 16 -15.35 -9.97 -22.44
C ALA A 16 -13.89 -9.52 -22.62
N ILE A 17 -13.21 -9.97 -23.68
CA ILE A 17 -11.84 -9.56 -24.01
C ILE A 17 -11.75 -8.04 -24.19
N MET A 18 -12.71 -7.43 -24.89
CA MET A 18 -12.73 -5.98 -25.09
C MET A 18 -12.96 -5.21 -23.80
N VAL A 19 -13.86 -5.68 -22.92
CA VAL A 19 -14.05 -5.07 -21.60
C VAL A 19 -12.76 -5.14 -20.80
N ILE A 20 -12.10 -6.29 -20.78
CA ILE A 20 -10.80 -6.47 -20.10
C ILE A 20 -9.76 -5.52 -20.70
N ALA A 21 -9.65 -5.44 -22.02
CA ALA A 21 -8.68 -4.58 -22.69
C ALA A 21 -8.91 -3.09 -22.37
N VAL A 22 -10.16 -2.61 -22.44
CA VAL A 22 -10.50 -1.22 -22.09
C VAL A 22 -10.21 -0.95 -20.61
N VAL A 23 -10.60 -1.85 -19.72
CA VAL A 23 -10.32 -1.71 -18.28
C VAL A 23 -8.80 -1.71 -18.01
N MET A 24 -8.03 -2.54 -18.71
CA MET A 24 -6.56 -2.54 -18.62
C MET A 24 -5.96 -1.22 -19.09
N VAL A 25 -6.41 -0.68 -20.23
CA VAL A 25 -5.95 0.63 -20.75
C VAL A 25 -6.30 1.75 -19.79
N LEU A 26 -7.52 1.77 -19.24
CA LEU A 26 -7.92 2.77 -18.25
C LEU A 26 -7.14 2.62 -16.93
N SER A 27 -6.85 1.38 -16.51
CA SER A 27 -6.01 1.09 -15.35
C SER A 27 -4.58 1.59 -15.56
N LEU A 28 -4.01 1.37 -16.76
CA LEU A 28 -2.69 1.87 -17.14
C LEU A 28 -2.67 3.39 -17.18
N GLY A 29 -3.68 4.03 -17.80
CA GLY A 29 -3.85 5.48 -17.80
C GLY A 29 -3.87 6.05 -16.38
N ARG A 30 -4.68 5.47 -15.50
CA ARG A 30 -4.71 5.85 -14.08
C ARG A 30 -3.33 5.70 -13.42
N ARG A 31 -2.65 4.57 -13.64
CA ARG A 31 -1.31 4.32 -13.08
C ARG A 31 -0.29 5.36 -13.57
N MET A 32 -0.37 5.80 -14.82
CA MET A 32 0.48 6.89 -15.33
C MET A 32 0.20 8.21 -14.58
N PHE A 33 -1.07 8.58 -14.37
CA PHE A 33 -1.40 9.76 -13.57
C PHE A 33 -0.92 9.63 -12.12
N GLU A 34 -1.04 8.45 -11.51
CA GLU A 34 -0.54 8.19 -10.16
C GLU A 34 0.98 8.26 -10.09
N SER A 35 1.69 7.69 -11.07
CA SER A 35 3.16 7.79 -11.11
C SER A 35 3.63 9.22 -11.35
N GLU A 36 2.94 10.00 -12.17
CA GLU A 36 3.27 11.42 -12.39
C GLU A 36 2.93 12.28 -11.17
N LEU A 37 1.78 12.05 -10.53
CA LEU A 37 1.44 12.69 -9.26
C LEU A 37 2.47 12.37 -8.18
N LEU A 38 2.91 11.11 -8.10
CA LEU A 38 3.94 10.67 -7.19
C LEU A 38 5.30 11.27 -7.58
N ALA A 39 5.65 11.33 -8.86
CA ALA A 39 6.89 11.92 -9.34
C ALA A 39 6.97 13.42 -9.04
N LEU A 40 5.85 14.14 -9.17
CA LEU A 40 5.70 15.55 -8.81
C LEU A 40 5.70 15.77 -7.31
N ALA A 41 5.04 14.89 -6.55
CA ALA A 41 5.11 14.87 -5.09
C ALA A 41 6.56 14.73 -4.61
N LEU A 42 7.30 13.85 -5.28
CA LEU A 42 8.70 13.59 -5.04
C LEU A 42 9.64 14.64 -5.63
N ASP A 43 9.16 15.65 -6.38
CA ASP A 43 10.05 16.55 -7.12
C ASP A 43 10.78 17.61 -6.24
N ARG A 44 10.31 17.75 -5.00
CA ARG A 44 11.02 18.34 -3.87
C ARG A 44 11.10 17.24 -2.80
N PRO A 45 12.13 17.21 -1.93
CA PRO A 45 12.12 16.29 -0.80
C PRO A 45 10.81 16.53 -0.04
N SER A 46 9.91 15.55 -0.07
CA SER A 46 8.83 15.45 0.92
C SER A 46 9.54 14.94 2.17
N SER A 47 10.29 15.85 2.77
CA SER A 47 10.92 15.65 4.06
C SER A 47 10.13 16.47 5.05
N VAL A 48 9.74 15.82 6.14
CA VAL A 48 9.26 16.50 7.32
C VAL A 48 10.41 16.48 8.30
N SER A 49 10.67 17.63 8.89
CA SER A 49 11.77 17.82 9.82
C SER A 49 11.25 18.54 11.03
N ILE A 50 11.33 17.88 12.18
CA ILE A 50 11.03 18.55 13.43
C ILE A 50 12.34 19.13 13.95
N ASP A 51 12.39 20.46 13.99
CA ASP A 51 13.49 21.21 14.56
C ASP A 51 13.30 21.26 16.09
N GLU A 52 14.36 21.00 16.86
CA GLU A 52 14.35 21.14 18.33
C GLU A 52 13.42 20.16 19.08
N VAL A 53 13.37 18.89 18.66
CA VAL A 53 12.65 17.86 19.45
C VAL A 53 13.32 17.69 20.82
N ASP A 54 12.74 18.28 21.85
CA ASP A 54 13.13 18.09 23.24
C ASP A 54 12.59 16.75 23.76
N MET A 55 13.16 15.64 23.25
CA MET A 55 12.93 14.30 23.82
C MET A 55 13.50 14.17 25.24
N TRP A 56 14.08 15.24 25.81
CA TRP A 56 14.84 15.17 27.05
C TRP A 56 14.04 15.55 28.28
N GLY A 57 12.87 16.20 28.17
CA GLY A 57 11.93 16.45 29.29
C GLY A 57 12.55 17.12 30.53
N ARG A 58 13.80 17.55 30.44
CA ARG A 58 14.62 18.18 31.46
C ARG A 58 15.42 19.19 30.68
N ARG A 59 15.10 20.47 30.89
CA ARG A 59 16.07 21.53 30.69
C ARG A 59 17.37 21.07 31.33
N TYR A 60 18.38 20.79 30.52
CA TYR A 60 19.74 20.82 31.02
C TYR A 60 19.94 22.24 31.55
N ASP A 61 20.07 22.41 32.86
CA ASP A 61 20.35 23.68 33.54
C ASP A 61 21.80 24.16 33.25
N GLY A 62 22.23 24.12 31.99
CA GLY A 62 23.55 24.52 31.54
C GLY A 62 23.52 25.05 30.12
N ASP A 63 24.01 26.27 29.93
CA ASP A 63 23.96 27.09 28.71
C ASP A 63 24.79 26.54 27.51
N ASP A 64 25.29 25.30 27.55
CA ASP A 64 26.41 24.86 26.70
C ASP A 64 26.11 23.67 25.75
N ILE A 65 24.86 23.25 25.56
CA ILE A 65 24.52 22.29 24.48
C ILE A 65 23.76 23.04 23.38
N PRO A 66 24.23 23.04 22.12
CA PRO A 66 23.49 23.67 21.03
C PRO A 66 22.13 22.96 20.90
N THR A 67 21.06 23.67 21.26
CA THR A 67 19.69 23.38 20.85
C THR A 67 19.67 23.36 19.32
N GLY A 68 19.17 22.28 18.72
CA GLY A 68 19.16 22.12 17.26
C GLY A 68 19.37 20.70 16.75
N ALA A 69 18.94 19.68 17.51
CA ALA A 69 18.82 18.35 16.93
C ALA A 69 17.63 18.36 15.97
N ILE A 70 17.81 17.80 14.78
CA ILE A 70 16.76 17.76 13.77
C ILE A 70 16.39 16.30 13.51
N LEU A 71 15.12 16.01 13.72
CA LEU A 71 14.55 14.73 13.40
C LEU A 71 14.01 14.78 11.97
N HIS A 72 14.52 13.91 11.09
CA HIS A 72 14.15 13.92 9.69
C HIS A 72 13.45 12.62 9.29
N ALA A 73 12.33 12.76 8.60
CA ALA A 73 11.74 11.69 7.81
C ALA A 73 11.72 12.11 6.35
N SER A 74 12.17 11.24 5.45
CA SER A 74 12.08 11.53 4.01
C SER A 74 11.72 10.31 3.18
N LEU A 75 11.15 10.60 2.01
CA LEU A 75 10.89 9.62 0.97
C LEU A 75 12.13 9.35 0.11
N ASN A 76 12.50 8.08 -0.05
CA ASN A 76 13.63 7.72 -0.91
C ASN A 76 13.27 7.83 -2.40
N ARG A 77 13.63 8.96 -3.01
CA ARG A 77 13.28 9.36 -4.38
C ARG A 77 13.77 8.40 -5.47
N ARG A 78 15.00 7.89 -5.35
CA ARG A 78 15.60 6.97 -6.34
C ARG A 78 14.89 5.63 -6.33
N MET A 79 14.58 5.10 -5.14
CA MET A 79 13.89 3.83 -5.03
C MET A 79 12.42 3.92 -5.38
N ILE A 80 11.71 5.00 -5.03
CA ILE A 80 10.31 5.12 -5.48
C ILE A 80 10.27 5.21 -7.01
N ARG A 81 11.16 5.96 -7.68
CA ARG A 81 11.17 6.01 -9.16
C ARG A 81 11.59 4.68 -9.83
N LEU A 82 12.60 3.99 -9.30
CA LEU A 82 13.12 2.75 -9.88
C LEU A 82 12.27 1.53 -9.53
N LEU A 83 11.75 1.49 -8.32
CA LEU A 83 11.01 0.36 -7.79
C LEU A 83 9.51 0.57 -7.89
N TRP A 84 8.90 1.73 -8.19
CA TRP A 84 7.43 1.81 -8.27
C TRP A 84 6.80 0.78 -9.23
N PRO A 85 7.36 0.52 -10.43
CA PRO A 85 6.91 -0.59 -11.27
C PRO A 85 7.18 -1.98 -10.65
N ALA A 86 8.32 -2.17 -9.98
CA ALA A 86 8.70 -3.43 -9.33
C ALA A 86 7.99 -3.68 -7.97
N ILE A 87 7.59 -2.63 -7.26
CA ILE A 87 6.78 -2.61 -6.04
C ILE A 87 5.37 -3.10 -6.40
N GLN A 88 4.92 -2.79 -7.61
CA GLN A 88 3.69 -3.35 -8.19
C GLN A 88 3.80 -4.81 -8.64
N ASP A 89 4.96 -5.48 -8.57
CA ASP A 89 5.09 -6.89 -9.00
C ASP A 89 5.78 -7.80 -7.96
N ALA A 90 6.68 -7.29 -7.11
CA ALA A 90 7.56 -8.08 -6.24
C ALA A 90 7.28 -7.98 -4.72
N VAL A 91 6.48 -7.00 -4.29
CA VAL A 91 6.26 -6.71 -2.86
C VAL A 91 5.62 -7.83 -2.04
N PRO A 92 4.75 -8.72 -2.57
CA PRO A 92 4.26 -9.85 -1.78
C PRO A 92 5.39 -10.72 -1.18
N GLN A 93 6.57 -10.74 -1.83
CA GLN A 93 7.73 -11.51 -1.39
C GLN A 93 8.63 -10.74 -0.40
N LEU A 94 8.69 -9.41 -0.48
CA LEU A 94 9.55 -8.56 0.37
C LEU A 94 8.84 -8.02 1.63
N THR A 95 7.52 -7.79 1.57
CA THR A 95 6.71 -7.38 2.73
C THR A 95 6.00 -8.56 3.38
N GLY A 96 6.46 -9.79 3.14
CA GLY A 96 5.89 -10.99 3.71
C GLY A 96 5.85 -10.93 5.24
N TYR A 97 4.71 -10.48 5.78
CA TYR A 97 4.35 -10.66 7.16
C TYR A 97 4.47 -12.16 7.49
N GLY A 98 5.46 -12.51 8.31
CA GLY A 98 5.54 -13.79 9.03
C GLY A 98 5.68 -15.10 8.23
N ARG A 99 5.81 -15.09 6.89
CA ARG A 99 5.83 -16.35 6.10
C ARG A 99 7.04 -16.64 5.23
N VAL A 100 7.93 -15.68 4.99
CA VAL A 100 9.14 -15.94 4.18
C VAL A 100 10.35 -15.59 5.02
N GLY A 101 11.21 -16.58 5.23
CA GLY A 101 12.34 -16.49 6.15
C GLY A 101 13.25 -15.34 5.80
N LYS A 102 13.47 -14.45 6.79
CA LYS A 102 14.47 -13.39 6.69
C LYS A 102 15.81 -13.99 7.06
N ASP A 103 16.77 -13.85 6.16
CA ASP A 103 18.17 -14.12 6.45
C ASP A 103 18.65 -13.04 7.42
N PHE A 104 19.09 -13.46 8.61
CA PHE A 104 19.74 -12.60 9.57
C PHE A 104 21.21 -12.97 9.61
N VAL A 105 22.08 -12.02 9.29
CA VAL A 105 23.54 -12.20 9.40
C VAL A 105 23.96 -11.55 10.71
N SER A 106 24.12 -12.34 11.77
CA SER A 106 24.82 -11.89 12.97
C SER A 106 26.31 -12.15 12.78
N ARG A 107 27.12 -11.08 12.75
CA ARG A 107 28.58 -11.21 12.91
C ARG A 107 28.89 -11.17 14.39
N HIS A 108 29.21 -12.31 14.99
CA HIS A 108 29.93 -12.34 16.27
C HIS A 108 31.43 -12.28 15.97
N ALA A 109 32.02 -11.11 16.17
CA ALA A 109 33.47 -10.96 16.28
C ALA A 109 33.83 -11.12 17.76
N GLU A 110 33.96 -12.36 18.23
CA GLU A 110 34.57 -12.58 19.54
C GLU A 110 36.07 -12.26 19.43
N GLY A 111 36.51 -11.37 20.33
CA GLY A 111 37.89 -10.92 20.41
C GLY A 111 38.84 -12.05 20.82
N SER A 112 39.42 -12.73 19.85
CA SER A 112 40.77 -13.28 19.89
C SER A 112 41.14 -13.72 18.47
N GLY A 113 42.40 -13.50 18.06
CA GLY A 113 43.04 -13.89 16.78
C GLY A 113 42.16 -14.44 15.65
N MET A 114 42.11 -13.70 14.53
CA MET A 114 41.47 -14.06 13.25
C MET A 114 41.41 -15.57 12.92
N THR A 115 40.26 -16.19 13.21
CA THR A 115 39.65 -17.29 12.44
C THR A 115 38.14 -17.03 12.42
N GLY A 116 37.67 -16.28 11.42
CA GLY A 116 36.32 -15.73 11.39
C GLY A 116 35.28 -16.79 11.02
N THR A 117 34.61 -17.37 12.01
CA THR A 117 33.43 -18.21 11.76
C THR A 117 32.25 -17.29 11.45
N GLU A 118 31.88 -17.11 10.18
CA GLU A 118 30.63 -16.45 9.82
C GLU A 118 29.47 -17.43 10.05
N ALA A 119 28.47 -17.03 10.84
CA ALA A 119 27.24 -17.76 11.04
C ALA A 119 26.07 -16.97 10.44
N ILE A 120 25.35 -17.55 9.49
CA ILE A 120 24.11 -16.96 8.95
C ILE A 120 22.94 -17.69 9.59
N GLY A 121 22.13 -16.97 10.35
CA GLY A 121 20.91 -17.47 10.99
C GLY A 121 19.70 -17.14 10.13
N ARG A 122 19.09 -18.14 9.50
CA ARG A 122 17.82 -17.97 8.78
C ARG A 122 16.67 -18.49 9.62
N TYR A 123 15.69 -17.63 9.86
CA TYR A 123 14.49 -18.03 10.59
C TYR A 123 13.32 -18.33 9.64
N GLY A 124 12.48 -19.30 9.97
CA GLY A 124 11.32 -19.68 9.16
C GLY A 124 10.14 -20.15 10.00
N LEU A 125 8.99 -20.37 9.36
CA LEU A 125 7.84 -21.03 9.97
C LEU A 125 7.51 -22.25 9.10
N ASP A 126 7.70 -23.45 9.64
CA ASP A 126 7.50 -24.72 8.95
C ASP A 126 6.52 -25.59 9.72
N GLU A 127 5.38 -25.91 9.12
CA GLU A 127 4.29 -26.70 9.74
C GLU A 127 3.82 -26.21 11.14
N GLY A 128 4.01 -24.93 11.46
CA GLY A 128 3.71 -24.37 12.79
C GLY A 128 4.87 -24.43 13.79
N LEU A 129 6.10 -24.73 13.34
CA LEU A 129 7.33 -24.63 14.12
C LEU A 129 8.14 -23.43 13.63
N ILE A 130 8.70 -22.66 14.56
CA ILE A 130 9.68 -21.62 14.21
C ILE A 130 11.03 -22.29 14.05
N THR A 131 11.63 -22.16 12.87
CA THR A 131 12.91 -22.79 12.57
C THR A 131 14.04 -21.78 12.63
N GLN A 132 15.21 -22.19 13.10
CA GLN A 132 16.47 -21.46 12.97
C GLN A 132 17.44 -22.36 12.21
N THR A 133 17.91 -21.88 11.06
CA THR A 133 18.98 -22.52 10.29
C THR A 133 20.25 -21.73 10.49
N ALA A 134 21.22 -22.30 11.20
CA ALA A 134 22.56 -21.74 11.31
C ALA A 134 23.47 -22.38 10.25
N ILE A 135 24.00 -21.56 9.34
CA ILE A 135 25.04 -21.96 8.40
C ILE A 135 26.37 -21.48 8.95
N ARG A 136 27.25 -22.40 9.35
CA ARG A 136 28.61 -22.08 9.79
C ARG A 136 29.59 -22.33 8.66
N PHE A 137 30.41 -21.33 8.37
CA PHE A 137 31.57 -21.47 7.49
C PHE A 137 32.80 -21.70 8.36
N GLN A 138 33.45 -22.86 8.21
CA GLN A 138 34.78 -23.08 8.78
C GLN A 138 35.83 -22.84 7.69
N ASP A 139 36.84 -22.03 8.02
CA ASP A 139 38.01 -21.89 7.17
C ASP A 139 38.71 -23.25 7.09
N ALA A 140 38.93 -23.70 5.86
CA ALA A 140 39.58 -24.98 5.62
C ALA A 140 41.02 -24.91 6.13
N ALA A 141 41.54 -26.02 6.65
CA ALA A 141 42.95 -26.12 7.06
C ALA A 141 43.88 -25.63 5.93
N GLU A 142 45.01 -24.99 6.29
CA GLU A 142 45.95 -24.42 5.32
C GLU A 142 46.23 -25.40 4.16
N GLY A 143 45.74 -25.07 2.96
CA GLY A 143 45.91 -25.87 1.74
C GLY A 143 44.64 -26.51 1.16
N ALA A 144 43.50 -26.45 1.83
CA ALA A 144 42.22 -26.93 1.29
C ALA A 144 41.44 -25.82 0.55
N GLN A 145 40.97 -26.12 -0.67
CA GLN A 145 40.26 -25.17 -1.54
C GLN A 145 38.78 -24.97 -1.18
N ASP A 146 38.18 -25.90 -0.43
CA ASP A 146 36.75 -25.91 -0.14
C ASP A 146 36.47 -25.54 1.32
N ARG A 147 35.63 -24.50 1.53
CA ARG A 147 35.09 -24.16 2.85
C ARG A 147 34.11 -25.23 3.31
N GLU A 148 34.29 -25.75 4.52
CA GLU A 148 33.32 -26.67 5.11
C GLU A 148 32.09 -25.89 5.58
N VAL A 149 30.92 -26.25 5.05
CA VAL A 149 29.64 -25.61 5.34
C VAL A 149 28.81 -26.55 6.21
N THR A 150 28.75 -26.29 7.51
CA THR A 150 27.87 -27.04 8.41
C THR A 150 26.53 -26.32 8.52
N LYS A 151 25.43 -27.02 8.22
CA LYS A 151 24.07 -26.50 8.32
C LYS A 151 23.34 -27.17 9.49
N ASN A 152 23.13 -26.42 10.57
CA ASN A 152 22.36 -26.87 11.72
C ASN A 152 20.96 -26.27 11.65
N VAL A 153 19.92 -27.10 11.80
CA VAL A 153 18.54 -26.65 11.82
C VAL A 153 17.93 -27.01 13.17
N LEU A 154 17.39 -26.00 13.84
CA LEU A 154 16.61 -26.16 15.06
C LEU A 154 15.15 -25.82 14.78
N TYR A 155 14.26 -26.58 15.38
CA TYR A 155 12.82 -26.44 15.31
C TYR A 155 12.30 -26.11 16.71
N ALA A 156 11.63 -24.98 16.85
CA ALA A 156 11.00 -24.56 18.09
C ALA A 156 9.48 -24.62 17.97
N GLY A 157 8.85 -25.33 18.89
CA GLY A 157 7.42 -25.33 19.11
C GLY A 157 7.08 -24.75 20.49
N PRO A 158 5.78 -24.62 20.83
CA PRO A 158 5.35 -24.05 22.09
C PRO A 158 5.89 -24.79 23.34
N GLU A 159 6.24 -26.07 23.20
CA GLU A 159 6.67 -26.94 24.31
C GLU A 159 8.19 -27.15 24.36
N GLY A 160 8.97 -26.63 23.41
CA GLY A 160 10.44 -26.75 23.43
C GLY A 160 11.12 -26.62 22.06
N ILE A 161 12.41 -26.97 22.02
CA ILE A 161 13.28 -26.88 20.84
C ILE A 161 13.96 -28.23 20.57
N SER A 162 14.02 -28.66 19.31
CA SER A 162 14.73 -29.88 18.90
C SER A 162 15.34 -29.75 17.51
N GLU A 163 16.31 -30.61 17.18
CA GLU A 163 16.91 -30.73 15.84
C GLU A 163 15.99 -31.46 14.84
N VAL A 164 14.94 -32.12 15.34
CA VAL A 164 13.95 -32.85 14.55
C VAL A 164 12.56 -32.26 14.80
N PRO A 165 11.68 -32.12 13.80
CA PRO A 165 10.33 -31.57 13.94
C PRO A 165 9.36 -32.54 14.64
N ALA A 166 9.70 -33.00 15.85
CA ALA A 166 8.93 -33.96 16.61
C ALA A 166 7.53 -33.42 16.98
N GLU A 167 6.54 -34.32 17.08
CA GLU A 167 5.18 -33.97 17.51
C GLU A 167 5.16 -33.43 18.95
N SER A 168 6.09 -33.89 19.79
CA SER A 168 6.24 -33.48 21.19
C SER A 168 6.54 -31.99 21.39
N LEU A 169 7.02 -31.28 20.36
CA LEU A 169 7.24 -29.84 20.42
C LEU A 169 5.93 -29.03 20.44
N GLY A 170 4.80 -29.67 20.09
CA GLY A 170 3.56 -28.97 19.75
C GLY A 170 3.72 -28.15 18.47
N ARG A 171 2.69 -27.39 18.10
CA ARG A 171 2.71 -26.47 16.95
C ARG A 171 2.05 -25.14 17.33
N PHE A 172 2.66 -24.05 16.89
CA PHE A 172 2.02 -22.74 16.90
C PHE A 172 0.91 -22.70 15.85
N GLY A 173 -0.20 -22.04 16.19
CA GLY A 173 -1.36 -21.92 15.30
C GLY A 173 -1.35 -20.68 14.43
N ASP A 174 -1.74 -19.55 15.02
CA ASP A 174 -1.63 -18.22 14.42
C ASP A 174 -0.60 -17.40 15.20
N VAL A 175 0.61 -17.36 14.66
CA VAL A 175 1.76 -16.77 15.35
C VAL A 175 2.25 -15.51 14.66
N LEU A 176 2.41 -14.45 15.45
CA LEU A 176 3.11 -13.24 15.08
C LEU A 176 4.46 -13.24 15.76
N TRP A 177 5.56 -13.30 15.02
CA TRP A 177 6.89 -13.42 15.63
C TRP A 177 7.94 -12.65 14.84
N ARG A 178 9.06 -12.38 15.50
CA ARG A 178 10.23 -11.73 14.90
C ARG A 178 11.51 -12.09 15.65
N PRO A 179 12.62 -12.38 14.95
CA PRO A 179 13.93 -12.46 15.59
C PRO A 179 14.39 -11.08 16.02
N SER A 180 14.95 -10.97 17.22
CA SER A 180 15.65 -9.78 17.70
C SER A 180 17.08 -9.75 17.19
N TYR A 181 17.75 -8.60 17.35
CA TYR A 181 19.19 -8.47 17.14
C TYR A 181 20.03 -9.35 18.06
N ASP A 182 19.51 -9.68 19.25
CA ASP A 182 20.21 -10.50 20.25
C ASP A 182 20.16 -12.00 19.93
N GLY A 183 19.52 -12.40 18.82
CA GLY A 183 19.41 -13.79 18.39
C GLY A 183 18.25 -14.58 19.00
N ASP A 184 17.54 -14.02 19.99
CA ASP A 184 16.28 -14.57 20.47
C ASP A 184 15.12 -14.27 19.49
N VAL A 185 14.01 -15.02 19.62
CA VAL A 185 12.78 -14.74 18.89
C VAL A 185 11.70 -14.36 19.87
N ILE A 186 11.05 -13.20 19.64
CA ILE A 186 9.88 -12.78 20.40
C ILE A 186 8.65 -12.91 19.52
N GLY A 187 7.57 -13.42 20.08
CA GLY A 187 6.31 -13.52 19.36
C GLY A 187 5.08 -13.55 20.26
N LEU A 188 3.94 -13.64 19.61
CA LEU A 188 2.61 -13.77 20.17
C LEU A 188 1.93 -14.95 19.49
N ASP A 189 1.55 -15.95 20.27
CA ASP A 189 0.61 -16.97 19.81
C ASP A 189 -0.80 -16.44 20.06
N ARG A 190 -1.55 -16.17 18.99
CA ARG A 190 -2.90 -15.59 19.08
C ARG A 190 -3.95 -16.60 19.54
N TRP A 191 -3.68 -17.91 19.46
CA TRP A 191 -4.59 -18.92 20.02
C TRP A 191 -4.47 -18.96 21.54
N ARG A 192 -3.22 -18.98 22.05
CA ARG A 192 -2.94 -18.90 23.49
C ARG A 192 -3.10 -17.49 24.05
N ARG A 193 -3.13 -16.48 23.18
CA ARG A 193 -3.12 -15.06 23.50
C ARG A 193 -2.00 -14.69 24.46
N ALA A 194 -0.82 -15.27 24.27
CA ALA A 194 0.31 -15.06 25.17
C ALA A 194 1.57 -14.77 24.35
N PHE A 195 2.36 -13.82 24.84
CA PHE A 195 3.68 -13.58 24.27
C PHE A 195 4.63 -14.70 24.68
N PHE A 196 5.60 -14.97 23.84
CA PHE A 196 6.64 -15.95 24.10
C PHE A 196 8.00 -15.42 23.65
N ARG A 197 9.05 -16.00 24.23
CA ARG A 197 10.43 -15.83 23.79
C ARG A 197 11.06 -17.19 23.53
N ILE A 198 11.76 -17.32 22.42
CA ILE A 198 12.53 -18.51 22.06
C ILE A 198 14.00 -18.14 22.11
N ASP A 199 14.71 -18.77 23.03
CA ASP A 199 16.16 -18.74 23.11
C ASP A 199 16.68 -20.04 22.48
N PHE A 200 17.16 -19.94 21.23
CA PHE A 200 17.69 -21.10 20.51
C PHE A 200 19.02 -21.60 21.07
N GLU A 201 19.82 -20.72 21.69
CA GLU A 201 21.10 -21.08 22.30
C GLU A 201 20.88 -21.82 23.61
N GLY A 202 20.05 -21.26 24.48
CA GLY A 202 19.62 -21.88 25.74
C GLY A 202 18.59 -23.01 25.56
N ARG A 203 18.14 -23.27 24.33
CA ARG A 203 17.11 -24.27 23.97
C ARG A 203 15.83 -24.14 24.79
N ARG A 204 15.38 -22.92 25.06
CA ARG A 204 14.26 -22.62 25.95
C ARG A 204 13.16 -21.81 25.25
N VAL A 205 11.92 -22.10 25.63
CA VAL A 205 10.73 -21.33 25.25
C VAL A 205 10.10 -20.80 26.54
N ASP A 206 10.15 -19.48 26.70
CA ASP A 206 9.57 -18.76 27.83
C ASP A 206 8.20 -18.19 27.44
N TRP A 207 7.24 -18.20 28.36
CA TRP A 207 5.89 -17.70 28.14
C TRP A 207 5.54 -16.57 29.09
N GLY A 208 4.93 -15.53 28.54
CA GLY A 208 4.34 -14.42 29.28
C GLY A 208 2.92 -14.70 29.77
N PRO A 209 2.34 -13.78 30.55
CA PRO A 209 0.95 -13.86 30.95
C PRO A 209 0.00 -13.74 29.75
N PRO A 210 -1.21 -14.32 29.83
CA PRO A 210 -2.21 -14.19 28.77
C PRO A 210 -2.74 -12.75 28.67
N VAL A 211 -2.90 -12.28 27.44
CA VAL A 211 -3.47 -10.98 27.11
C VAL A 211 -4.98 -11.02 27.28
N GLN A 212 -5.47 -10.28 28.27
CA GLN A 212 -6.88 -10.28 28.67
C GLN A 212 -7.78 -9.41 27.79
N ASP A 213 -7.24 -8.37 27.14
CA ASP A 213 -8.02 -7.45 26.32
C ASP A 213 -8.33 -8.02 24.93
N ASP A 214 -9.62 -8.28 24.66
CA ASP A 214 -10.11 -8.81 23.37
C ASP A 214 -10.00 -7.80 22.22
N SER A 215 -9.92 -6.51 22.54
CA SER A 215 -9.77 -5.46 21.53
C SER A 215 -8.35 -5.34 21.00
N PHE A 216 -7.37 -5.89 21.72
CA PHE A 216 -5.97 -5.90 21.33
C PHE A 216 -5.73 -6.92 20.21
N GLN A 217 -5.44 -6.42 19.01
CA GLN A 217 -5.20 -7.18 17.79
C GLN A 217 -3.84 -6.84 17.16
N PRO A 218 -2.72 -7.33 17.74
CA PRO A 218 -1.38 -7.07 17.25
C PRO A 218 -1.17 -7.50 15.81
N ILE A 219 -0.54 -6.65 15.02
CA ILE A 219 -0.20 -6.90 13.62
C ILE A 219 1.31 -6.94 13.34
N GLN A 220 2.15 -6.31 14.19
CA GLN A 220 3.62 -6.40 14.14
C GLN A 220 4.24 -6.35 15.54
N ILE A 221 5.41 -6.97 15.72
CA ILE A 221 6.21 -6.98 16.95
C ILE A 221 7.68 -6.71 16.60
N GLY A 222 8.41 -6.04 17.50
CA GLY A 222 9.82 -5.68 17.38
C GLY A 222 9.98 -4.50 16.43
N ARG A 223 10.77 -4.67 15.37
CA ARG A 223 10.90 -3.67 14.30
C ARG A 223 9.58 -3.46 13.52
N ILE A 224 8.87 -2.40 13.87
CA ILE A 224 7.62 -1.94 13.23
C ILE A 224 7.98 -1.09 12.01
N ALA A 225 7.80 -1.67 10.83
CA ALA A 225 8.00 -0.96 9.57
C ALA A 225 7.14 -1.57 8.46
N ARG A 226 6.81 -0.75 7.48
CA ARG A 226 6.18 -1.15 6.22
C ARG A 226 6.82 -0.37 5.10
N ASN A 227 7.29 -1.08 4.07
CA ASN A 227 7.98 -0.49 2.93
C ASN A 227 9.13 0.42 3.41
N ASP A 228 10.02 -0.17 4.21
CA ASP A 228 11.21 0.44 4.82
C ASP A 228 12.19 1.04 3.80
N PHE A 229 12.04 0.65 2.54
CA PHE A 229 12.73 1.27 1.42
C PHE A 229 12.13 2.64 1.05
N ALA A 230 10.81 2.80 1.11
CA ALA A 230 10.16 4.03 0.68
C ALA A 230 10.30 5.18 1.69
N LEU A 231 10.34 4.88 2.99
CA LEU A 231 10.42 5.85 4.08
C LEU A 231 11.68 5.60 4.90
N ASN A 232 12.48 6.64 5.08
CA ASN A 232 13.65 6.59 5.96
C ASN A 232 13.52 7.67 7.03
N VAL A 233 13.66 7.25 8.29
CA VAL A 233 13.73 8.11 9.47
C VAL A 233 15.14 8.09 10.00
N TRP A 234 15.73 9.27 10.17
CA TRP A 234 17.04 9.40 10.79
C TRP A 234 17.11 10.66 11.66
N TRP A 235 18.11 10.65 12.53
CA TRP A 235 18.40 11.71 13.48
C TRP A 235 19.69 12.40 13.07
N GLU A 236 19.66 13.72 12.96
CA GLU A 236 20.88 14.52 12.78
C GLU A 236 21.27 15.17 14.11
N THR A 237 22.47 14.84 14.58
CA THR A 237 23.01 15.37 15.84
C THR A 237 23.26 16.88 15.70
N PRO A 238 23.02 17.68 16.76
CA PRO A 238 23.32 19.11 16.74
C PRO A 238 24.78 19.36 16.32
N SER A 239 24.99 20.30 15.39
CA SER A 239 26.31 20.79 15.01
C SER A 239 26.38 22.31 15.15
N GLU A 240 27.54 22.85 15.57
CA GLU A 240 27.76 24.30 15.73
C GLU A 240 27.40 25.12 14.45
N ALA A 241 27.51 24.49 13.27
CA ALA A 241 27.17 25.10 11.98
C ALA A 241 25.65 25.34 11.80
N HIS A 242 24.80 24.47 12.35
CA HIS A 242 23.34 24.63 12.27
C HIS A 242 22.82 25.64 13.30
N ALA A 243 23.33 25.64 14.54
CA ALA A 243 22.96 26.62 15.57
C ALA A 243 23.26 28.07 15.13
N SER A 244 24.30 28.26 14.32
CA SER A 244 24.70 29.56 13.78
C SER A 244 23.86 30.02 12.56
N ALA A 245 23.23 29.09 11.84
CA ALA A 245 22.45 29.37 10.63
C ALA A 245 21.04 29.90 10.96
N THR A 246 20.43 29.39 12.03
CA THR A 246 19.12 29.84 12.52
C THR A 246 19.16 31.29 13.05
N GLN A 247 20.34 31.81 13.40
CA GLN A 247 20.51 33.13 14.01
C GLN A 247 20.72 34.30 13.02
N LYS A 248 20.85 34.06 11.70
CA LYS A 248 21.05 35.13 10.70
C LYS A 248 19.77 35.53 9.97
N THR A 249 18.87 36.21 10.68
CA THR A 249 18.05 37.25 10.05
C THR A 249 18.85 38.54 9.93
N GLY A 250 19.27 38.87 8.70
CA GLY A 250 19.71 40.21 8.31
C GLY A 250 21.20 40.34 7.99
N GLY A 251 21.50 40.74 6.75
CA GLY A 251 22.80 41.27 6.34
C GLY A 251 23.49 40.45 5.25
N ALA A 252 23.64 41.08 4.08
CA ALA A 252 24.29 40.54 2.90
C ALA A 252 25.82 40.36 3.07
N ASN A 253 26.35 39.45 2.25
CA ASN A 253 27.75 39.32 1.82
C ASN A 253 28.82 39.05 2.87
N GLU A 254 28.97 37.79 3.28
CA GLU A 254 30.29 37.23 3.63
C GLU A 254 30.37 35.77 3.18
N THR A 255 31.28 35.47 2.25
CA THR A 255 31.72 34.10 1.92
C THR A 255 32.67 33.61 3.02
N PRO A 256 32.38 32.52 3.75
CA PRO A 256 33.36 31.91 4.64
C PRO A 256 34.21 30.92 3.85
N SER A 257 35.37 31.38 3.40
CA SER A 257 36.50 30.52 3.03
C SER A 257 37.22 30.10 4.32
N GLY A 258 36.78 28.99 4.90
CA GLY A 258 37.44 28.36 6.03
C GLY A 258 36.67 27.12 6.43
N ALA A 259 37.25 25.94 6.22
CA ALA A 259 36.68 24.69 6.70
C ALA A 259 36.64 24.73 8.24
N LEU A 260 35.54 25.22 8.80
CA LEU A 260 35.23 25.06 10.22
C LEU A 260 35.18 23.55 10.46
N ALA A 261 36.07 23.05 11.32
CA ALA A 261 35.99 21.68 11.79
C ALA A 261 34.65 21.52 12.52
N VAL A 262 33.68 20.88 11.87
CA VAL A 262 32.38 20.58 12.46
C VAL A 262 32.64 19.66 13.66
N ARG A 263 32.55 20.20 14.89
CA ARG A 263 32.51 19.38 16.09
C ARG A 263 31.14 18.73 16.14
N HIS A 264 31.09 17.43 15.87
CA HIS A 264 29.92 16.63 16.17
C HIS A 264 29.89 16.40 17.68
N HIS A 265 28.85 16.87 18.34
CA HIS A 265 28.57 16.45 19.71
C HIS A 265 28.02 15.02 19.66
N ASP A 266 28.60 14.10 20.43
CA ASP A 266 28.01 12.78 20.65
C ASP A 266 26.63 12.98 21.28
N SER A 267 25.58 12.79 20.49
CA SER A 267 24.21 12.86 21.01
C SER A 267 23.98 11.64 21.92
N PRO A 268 23.53 11.84 23.17
CA PRO A 268 23.29 10.73 24.08
C PRO A 268 22.08 9.87 23.67
N VAL A 269 21.26 10.34 22.72
CA VAL A 269 20.16 9.56 22.13
C VAL A 269 20.51 9.04 20.75
N ARG A 270 20.23 7.75 20.56
CA ARG A 270 20.32 7.06 19.27
C ARG A 270 18.95 6.53 18.88
N LEU A 271 18.58 6.72 17.62
CA LEU A 271 17.41 6.05 17.05
C LEU A 271 17.79 4.63 16.65
N GLN A 272 17.09 3.67 17.23
CA GLN A 272 17.29 2.25 16.97
C GLN A 272 15.95 1.60 16.61
N TRP A 273 16.03 0.37 16.11
CA TRP A 273 14.84 -0.42 15.84
C TRP A 273 14.33 -1.18 17.05
N GLU A 274 15.24 -1.49 17.98
CA GLU A 274 15.01 -2.34 19.15
C GLU A 274 15.86 -1.81 20.30
N THR A 275 15.51 -2.20 21.52
CA THR A 275 16.28 -1.99 22.75
C THR A 275 16.26 -3.29 23.55
N GLU A 276 17.27 -3.50 24.40
CA GLU A 276 17.43 -4.74 25.17
C GLU A 276 16.26 -5.01 26.14
N GLY A 277 15.62 -3.96 26.66
CA GLY A 277 14.54 -4.11 27.66
C GLY A 277 13.13 -4.14 27.07
N VAL A 278 12.91 -3.48 25.93
CA VAL A 278 11.56 -3.18 25.40
C VAL A 278 11.47 -3.55 23.93
N ALA A 279 10.44 -4.33 23.59
CA ALA A 279 10.00 -4.54 22.23
C ALA A 279 8.75 -3.70 21.95
N LEU A 280 8.58 -3.21 20.73
CA LEU A 280 7.37 -2.50 20.33
C LEU A 280 6.35 -3.46 19.73
N VAL A 281 5.06 -3.19 19.95
CA VAL A 281 3.95 -3.96 19.37
C VAL A 281 2.99 -3.00 18.69
N LEU A 282 2.81 -3.16 17.38
CA LEU A 282 1.82 -2.38 16.62
C LEU A 282 0.49 -3.09 16.65
N ASP A 283 -0.53 -2.41 17.17
CA ASP A 283 -1.91 -2.87 17.14
C ASP A 283 -2.64 -2.46 15.85
N ARG A 284 -3.68 -3.20 15.47
CA ARG A 284 -4.54 -2.89 14.31
C ARG A 284 -5.20 -1.51 14.41
N SER A 285 -5.45 -0.99 15.61
CA SER A 285 -5.97 0.36 15.84
C SER A 285 -5.02 1.47 15.37
N GLY A 286 -3.71 1.17 15.28
CA GLY A 286 -2.66 2.16 15.06
C GLY A 286 -1.94 2.57 16.34
N THR A 287 -2.36 2.08 17.51
CA THR A 287 -1.62 2.28 18.76
C THR A 287 -0.37 1.40 18.78
N ILE A 288 0.73 1.98 19.24
CA ILE A 288 2.00 1.31 19.47
C ILE A 288 2.15 1.09 20.96
N TRP A 289 2.41 -0.15 21.35
CA TRP A 289 2.52 -0.60 22.74
C TRP A 289 3.96 -1.02 23.06
N ARG A 290 4.34 -0.87 24.32
CA ARG A 290 5.59 -1.36 24.89
C ARG A 290 5.37 -2.76 25.45
N LEU A 291 6.17 -3.71 24.99
CA LEU A 291 6.28 -5.06 25.53
C LEU A 291 7.58 -5.15 26.32
N ASP A 292 7.49 -5.42 27.62
CA ASP A 292 8.65 -5.74 28.44
C ASP A 292 9.19 -7.12 28.02
N ARG A 293 10.46 -7.19 27.62
CA ARG A 293 11.07 -8.42 27.10
C ARG A 293 11.31 -9.48 28.18
N ALA A 294 11.46 -9.08 29.44
CA ALA A 294 11.68 -9.99 30.56
C ALA A 294 10.35 -10.56 31.09
N ALA A 295 9.34 -9.71 31.25
CA ALA A 295 8.01 -10.11 31.72
C ALA A 295 7.12 -10.69 30.60
N LEU A 296 7.46 -10.45 29.33
CA LEU A 296 6.66 -10.81 28.16
C LEU A 296 5.21 -10.31 28.28
N ALA A 297 5.07 -9.09 28.78
CA ALA A 297 3.79 -8.45 29.05
C ALA A 297 3.78 -7.00 28.52
N VAL A 298 2.60 -6.55 28.07
CA VAL A 298 2.42 -5.16 27.63
C VAL A 298 2.39 -4.27 28.86
N VAL A 299 3.30 -3.29 28.92
CA VAL A 299 3.48 -2.41 30.09
C VAL A 299 2.87 -1.02 29.92
N GLY A 300 2.68 -0.55 28.68
CA GLY A 300 2.07 0.75 28.43
C GLY A 300 2.07 1.17 26.96
N LYS A 301 1.40 2.28 26.66
CA LYS A 301 1.44 2.91 25.34
C LYS A 301 2.85 3.48 25.10
N ALA A 302 3.33 3.38 23.86
CA ALA A 302 4.55 4.03 23.37
C ALA A 302 4.20 5.18 22.41
N GLY A 303 3.16 5.04 21.59
CA GLY A 303 2.78 6.07 20.63
C GLY A 303 1.59 5.66 19.78
N GLU A 304 1.36 6.37 18.69
CA GLU A 304 0.30 6.07 17.73
C GLU A 304 0.66 6.50 16.32
N MET A 305 -0.05 5.97 15.33
CA MET A 305 0.15 6.34 13.92
C MET A 305 -0.42 7.75 13.64
N PRO A 306 0.35 8.67 13.03
CA PRO A 306 -0.05 10.05 12.76
C PRO A 306 -1.35 10.25 11.98
N PHE A 307 -1.49 9.60 10.81
CA PHE A 307 -2.61 9.91 9.92
C PHE A 307 -3.84 9.04 10.20
N ILE A 308 -3.67 7.72 10.03
CA ILE A 308 -4.75 6.75 9.93
C ILE A 308 -4.26 5.36 10.35
N LYS A 309 -5.17 4.38 10.32
CA LYS A 309 -4.89 3.00 10.69
C LYS A 309 -3.79 2.38 9.81
N PRO A 310 -2.95 1.49 10.35
CA PRO A 310 -1.81 0.90 9.65
C PRO A 310 -2.13 0.28 8.29
N HIS A 311 -3.27 -0.41 8.17
CA HIS A 311 -3.66 -1.07 6.92
C HIS A 311 -3.88 -0.09 5.74
N ASP A 312 -4.18 1.17 6.04
CA ASP A 312 -4.39 2.22 5.05
C ASP A 312 -3.12 3.05 4.75
N LEU A 313 -2.04 2.86 5.50
CA LEU A 313 -0.77 3.54 5.26
C LEU A 313 0.04 2.85 4.15
N LEU A 314 0.64 3.66 3.27
CA LEU A 314 1.50 3.18 2.18
C LEU A 314 2.83 2.67 2.74
N ALA A 315 3.42 3.44 3.66
CA ALA A 315 4.65 3.12 4.36
C ALA A 315 4.57 3.66 5.80
N TYR A 316 5.33 3.07 6.70
CA TYR A 316 5.59 3.62 8.03
C TYR A 316 6.89 3.04 8.59
N ASP A 317 7.52 3.78 9.48
CA ASP A 317 8.77 3.45 10.15
C ASP A 317 8.67 3.96 11.59
N VAL A 318 8.83 3.06 12.56
CA VAL A 318 8.86 3.39 13.98
C VAL A 318 10.24 3.08 14.55
N ARG A 319 10.86 4.10 15.15
CA ARG A 319 12.17 4.00 15.80
C ARG A 319 12.03 4.21 17.29
N VAL A 320 12.80 3.45 18.06
CA VAL A 320 12.97 3.66 19.49
C VAL A 320 14.04 4.72 19.69
N ALA A 321 13.74 5.72 20.53
CA ALA A 321 14.74 6.64 21.05
C ALA A 321 15.41 5.99 22.27
N VAL A 322 16.73 5.81 22.19
CA VAL A 322 17.51 5.11 23.21
C VAL A 322 18.55 6.08 23.78
N GLY A 323 18.51 6.33 25.09
CA GLY A 323 19.43 7.20 25.81
C GLY A 323 20.73 6.53 26.25
N GLU A 324 21.45 7.17 27.17
CA GLU A 324 22.62 6.59 27.82
C GLU A 324 22.28 5.25 28.50
N GLY A 325 23.21 4.30 28.43
CA GLY A 325 23.02 2.95 28.99
C GLY A 325 21.96 2.10 28.26
N ALA A 326 21.64 2.40 27.01
CA ALA A 326 20.63 1.70 26.21
C ALA A 326 19.19 1.78 26.75
N SER A 327 18.92 2.76 27.61
CA SER A 327 17.60 2.98 28.22
C SER A 327 16.58 3.51 27.21
N TYR A 328 15.35 2.99 27.28
CA TYR A 328 14.23 3.48 26.47
C TYR A 328 13.84 4.91 26.90
N GLN A 329 13.77 5.84 25.95
CA GLN A 329 13.43 7.25 26.18
C GLN A 329 12.15 7.69 25.44
N GLY A 330 11.62 6.86 24.55
CA GLY A 330 10.45 7.20 23.73
C GLY A 330 10.47 6.54 22.35
N VAL A 331 9.59 7.01 21.47
CA VAL A 331 9.54 6.55 20.08
C VAL A 331 9.33 7.69 19.10
N VAL A 332 9.89 7.51 17.92
CA VAL A 332 9.60 8.31 16.75
C VAL A 332 8.78 7.47 15.79
N VAL A 333 7.68 8.04 15.31
CA VAL A 333 6.76 7.42 14.35
C VAL A 333 6.72 8.27 13.11
N ALA A 334 7.08 7.69 11.97
CA ALA A 334 6.85 8.29 10.67
C ALA A 334 5.90 7.43 9.85
N ASP A 335 4.99 8.06 9.13
CA ASP A 335 4.07 7.38 8.25
C ASP A 335 3.86 8.12 6.92
N VAL A 336 3.39 7.37 5.93
CA VAL A 336 3.10 7.88 4.59
C VAL A 336 1.66 7.52 4.27
N ALA A 337 0.89 8.56 3.94
CA ALA A 337 -0.50 8.42 3.53
C ALA A 337 -0.63 7.47 2.33
N ARG A 338 -1.79 6.81 2.23
CA ARG A 338 -2.12 5.82 1.19
C ARG A 338 -1.76 6.23 -0.24
N THR A 339 -1.93 7.51 -0.55
CA THR A 339 -1.70 8.09 -1.88
C THR A 339 -0.24 8.41 -2.17
N GLY A 340 0.65 8.30 -1.17
CA GLY A 340 2.01 8.84 -1.23
C GLY A 340 2.06 10.37 -1.17
N CYS A 341 0.92 11.04 -1.01
CA CYS A 341 0.80 12.50 -1.00
C CYS A 341 0.73 13.08 0.42
N GLY A 342 1.29 12.39 1.41
CA GLY A 342 1.36 12.91 2.76
C GLY A 342 2.37 12.13 3.57
N ILE A 343 3.16 12.83 4.37
CA ILE A 343 4.13 12.26 5.29
C ILE A 343 3.93 12.90 6.67
N GLY A 344 3.91 12.07 7.70
CA GLY A 344 3.80 12.47 9.10
C GLY A 344 5.06 12.03 9.83
N LEU A 345 5.50 12.85 10.78
CA LEU A 345 6.61 12.56 11.67
C LEU A 345 6.23 13.04 13.08
N PHE A 346 6.18 12.11 14.03
CA PHE A 346 5.67 12.35 15.38
C PHE A 346 6.67 11.74 16.38
N ALA A 347 7.01 12.50 17.41
CA ALA A 347 7.88 12.07 18.50
C ALA A 347 7.07 11.94 19.79
N TYR A 348 7.26 10.84 20.49
CA TYR A 348 6.57 10.52 21.74
C TYR A 348 7.59 10.28 22.85
N ASP A 349 7.25 10.72 24.06
CA ASP A 349 8.05 10.48 25.26
C ASP A 349 7.97 9.01 25.73
N ASP A 350 8.65 8.73 26.84
CA ASP A 350 8.67 7.40 27.44
C ASP A 350 7.30 6.95 27.96
N ASP A 351 6.45 7.88 28.39
CA ASP A 351 5.06 7.66 28.77
C ASP A 351 4.10 7.47 27.58
N GLY A 352 4.57 7.72 26.36
CA GLY A 352 3.80 7.63 25.12
C GLY A 352 2.89 8.82 24.85
N ARG A 353 3.20 9.98 25.44
CA ARG A 353 2.58 11.27 25.14
C ARG A 353 3.28 11.92 23.96
N LEU A 354 2.51 12.58 23.12
CA LEU A 354 3.02 13.31 21.97
C LEU A 354 3.83 14.52 22.46
N LEU A 355 5.12 14.53 22.15
CA LEU A 355 5.99 15.67 22.38
C LEU A 355 5.79 16.69 21.27
N GLU A 356 6.00 16.24 20.04
CA GLU A 356 5.91 17.07 18.85
C GLU A 356 5.51 16.24 17.64
N GLY A 357 4.82 16.86 16.70
CA GLY A 357 4.40 16.20 15.48
C GLY A 357 4.23 17.20 14.37
N GLU A 358 4.81 16.88 13.23
CA GLU A 358 4.63 17.63 12.00
C GLU A 358 4.12 16.69 10.91
N GLY A 359 3.25 17.21 10.06
CA GLY A 359 2.75 16.48 8.91
C GLY A 359 2.67 17.39 7.70
N ASP A 360 3.31 16.97 6.61
CA ASP A 360 3.12 17.59 5.31
C ASP A 360 2.12 16.73 4.53
N ALA A 361 0.86 17.15 4.53
CA ALA A 361 -0.13 16.65 3.59
C ALA A 361 0.04 17.43 2.28
N MET A 362 0.66 16.81 1.27
CA MET A 362 0.79 17.41 -0.05
C MET A 362 -0.59 17.69 -0.64
N SER A 363 -0.99 18.96 -0.58
CA SER A 363 -2.16 19.46 -1.29
C SER A 363 -1.84 19.55 -2.79
N PRO A 364 -2.78 19.20 -3.69
CA PRO A 364 -2.66 19.48 -5.12
C PRO A 364 -2.34 20.95 -5.45
N SER A 365 -2.67 21.89 -4.56
CA SER A 365 -2.34 23.32 -4.70
C SER A 365 -0.87 23.66 -4.50
N SER A 366 -0.12 22.83 -3.77
CA SER A 366 1.28 23.07 -3.45
C SER A 366 2.23 22.76 -4.61
N ARG A 367 1.74 22.21 -5.73
CA ARG A 367 2.56 21.74 -6.85
C ARG A 367 2.07 22.29 -8.20
N PRO A 368 2.98 22.80 -9.05
CA PRO A 368 2.65 23.12 -10.44
C PRO A 368 2.06 21.89 -11.15
N GLY A 369 0.86 22.05 -11.73
CA GLY A 369 0.16 20.96 -12.42
C GLY A 369 -0.55 19.94 -11.51
N GLY A 370 -0.45 20.04 -10.19
CA GLY A 370 -1.08 19.10 -9.25
C GLY A 370 -2.59 19.00 -9.43
N TYR A 371 -3.28 20.14 -9.59
CA TYR A 371 -4.70 20.16 -9.93
C TYR A 371 -5.02 19.56 -11.30
N ALA A 372 -4.20 19.82 -12.31
CA ALA A 372 -4.42 19.28 -13.66
C ALA A 372 -4.35 17.75 -13.66
N LEU A 373 -3.39 17.17 -12.92
CA LEU A 373 -3.27 15.72 -12.77
C LEU A 373 -4.37 15.13 -11.91
N LEU A 374 -4.82 15.82 -10.86
CA LEU A 374 -5.96 15.37 -10.07
C LEU A 374 -7.23 15.33 -10.92
N ILE A 375 -7.47 16.38 -11.73
CA ILE A 375 -8.59 16.46 -12.67
C ILE A 375 -8.45 15.35 -13.73
N GLY A 376 -7.26 15.14 -14.29
CA GLY A 376 -6.98 14.08 -15.25
C GLY A 376 -7.27 12.69 -14.68
N LYS A 377 -6.75 12.39 -13.48
CA LYS A 377 -7.04 11.16 -12.73
C LYS A 377 -8.55 11.00 -12.54
N TYR A 378 -9.23 12.04 -12.08
CA TYR A 378 -10.68 12.01 -11.89
C TYR A 378 -11.44 11.71 -13.20
N ILE A 379 -11.08 12.34 -14.32
CA ILE A 379 -11.70 12.07 -15.63
C ILE A 379 -11.51 10.60 -16.02
N VAL A 380 -10.28 10.07 -15.91
CA VAL A 380 -9.99 8.66 -16.24
C VAL A 380 -10.77 7.71 -15.35
N GLU A 381 -10.88 7.99 -14.06
CA GLU A 381 -11.67 7.20 -13.13
C GLU A 381 -13.17 7.23 -13.47
N ASN A 382 -13.69 8.34 -14.00
CA ASN A 382 -15.08 8.41 -14.45
C ASN A 382 -15.36 7.64 -15.75
N LEU A 383 -14.33 7.26 -16.51
CA LEU A 383 -14.46 6.38 -17.67
C LEU A 383 -14.53 4.89 -17.27
N TYR A 384 -14.25 4.54 -16.01
CA TYR A 384 -14.36 3.18 -15.53
C TYR A 384 -15.82 2.68 -15.61
N PRO A 385 -16.04 1.38 -15.81
CA PRO A 385 -17.36 0.77 -15.68
C PRO A 385 -18.06 1.18 -14.38
N PRO A 386 -19.27 1.77 -14.42
CA PRO A 386 -19.98 2.20 -13.21
C PRO A 386 -20.16 1.09 -12.17
N VAL A 387 -20.33 -0.16 -12.61
CA VAL A 387 -20.39 -1.31 -11.70
C VAL A 387 -19.09 -1.53 -10.91
N LEU A 388 -17.94 -1.27 -11.52
CA LEU A 388 -16.62 -1.38 -10.87
C LEU A 388 -16.33 -0.17 -9.99
N ALA A 389 -16.79 1.03 -10.38
CA ALA A 389 -16.74 2.22 -9.53
C ALA A 389 -17.57 2.02 -8.25
N ALA A 390 -18.79 1.47 -8.37
CA ALA A 390 -19.63 1.12 -7.24
C ALA A 390 -19.00 0.00 -6.38
N GLY A 391 -18.40 -1.02 -6.99
CA GLY A 391 -17.64 -2.05 -6.28
C GLY A 391 -16.46 -1.47 -5.50
N SER A 392 -15.72 -0.53 -6.11
CA SER A 392 -14.60 0.16 -5.46
C SER A 392 -15.07 1.04 -4.30
N PHE A 393 -16.21 1.71 -4.43
CA PHE A 393 -16.85 2.47 -3.35
C PHE A 393 -17.26 1.55 -2.19
N ALA A 394 -17.89 0.41 -2.48
CA ALA A 394 -18.40 -0.49 -1.45
C ALA A 394 -17.27 -1.26 -0.73
N ALA A 395 -16.30 -1.79 -1.47
CA ALA A 395 -15.32 -2.73 -0.95
C ALA A 395 -13.89 -2.18 -0.85
N GLY A 396 -13.61 -1.00 -1.42
CA GLY A 396 -12.24 -0.45 -1.46
C GLY A 396 -11.61 -0.27 -0.08
N HIS A 397 -12.42 0.03 0.94
CA HIS A 397 -11.95 0.21 2.32
C HIS A 397 -11.44 -1.09 2.97
N HIS A 398 -11.79 -2.26 2.45
CA HIS A 398 -11.28 -3.54 2.95
C HIS A 398 -9.94 -3.94 2.32
N CYS A 399 -9.47 -3.21 1.31
CA CYS A 399 -8.23 -3.51 0.61
C CYS A 399 -7.06 -2.74 1.22
N ASP A 400 -6.01 -3.45 1.63
CA ASP A 400 -4.75 -2.84 2.07
C ASP A 400 -4.21 -1.81 1.05
N ALA A 401 -3.57 -0.76 1.55
CA ALA A 401 -2.95 0.29 0.73
C ALA A 401 -2.05 -0.25 -0.38
N ILE A 402 -1.23 -1.25 -0.07
CA ILE A 402 -0.31 -1.87 -1.03
C ILE A 402 -1.06 -2.73 -2.04
N ARG A 403 -1.96 -3.63 -1.56
CA ARG A 403 -2.72 -4.53 -2.44
C ARG A 403 -3.57 -3.77 -3.46
N SER A 404 -4.01 -2.56 -3.11
CA SER A 404 -4.78 -1.71 -4.01
C SER A 404 -4.03 -1.18 -5.23
N LEU A 405 -2.69 -1.21 -5.22
CA LEU A 405 -1.88 -0.84 -6.39
C LEU A 405 -2.02 -1.87 -7.52
N HIS A 406 -2.37 -3.11 -7.19
CA HIS A 406 -2.51 -4.21 -8.13
C HIS A 406 -3.95 -4.41 -8.63
N GLY A 407 -4.91 -3.71 -8.03
CA GLY A 407 -6.32 -3.81 -8.38
C GLY A 407 -6.60 -3.33 -9.80
N VAL A 408 -6.98 -4.27 -10.68
CA VAL A 408 -7.44 -3.95 -12.05
C VAL A 408 -8.95 -3.70 -12.10
N PHE A 409 -9.73 -4.37 -11.25
CA PHE A 409 -11.19 -4.23 -11.26
C PHE A 409 -11.72 -3.42 -10.08
N LEU A 410 -11.19 -3.68 -8.89
CA LEU A 410 -11.40 -2.84 -7.73
C LEU A 410 -10.23 -1.87 -7.65
N VAL A 411 -10.53 -0.59 -7.52
CA VAL A 411 -9.53 0.47 -7.45
C VAL A 411 -9.64 1.20 -6.11
N PRO A 412 -9.11 0.64 -5.01
CA PRO A 412 -9.25 1.24 -3.69
C PRO A 412 -8.57 2.61 -3.53
N ASN A 413 -7.54 2.88 -4.34
CA ASN A 413 -6.84 4.18 -4.41
C ASN A 413 -7.54 5.21 -5.33
N SER A 414 -8.75 4.90 -5.79
CA SER A 414 -9.57 5.84 -6.56
C SER A 414 -10.32 6.81 -5.66
N VAL A 415 -10.84 7.88 -6.26
CA VAL A 415 -11.77 8.80 -5.60
C VAL A 415 -13.01 8.05 -5.09
N PHE A 416 -13.46 7.00 -5.79
CA PHE A 416 -14.57 6.15 -5.35
C PHE A 416 -14.23 5.37 -4.08
N GLY A 417 -13.07 4.70 -4.06
CA GLY A 417 -12.60 3.95 -2.90
C GLY A 417 -12.44 4.85 -1.68
N TRP A 418 -11.79 6.01 -1.85
CA TRP A 418 -11.60 7.00 -0.80
C TRP A 418 -12.94 7.49 -0.20
N ARG A 419 -13.90 7.87 -1.06
CA ARG A 419 -15.24 8.32 -0.62
C ARG A 419 -16.06 7.21 0.02
N GLY A 420 -15.90 5.98 -0.43
CA GLY A 420 -16.51 4.79 0.19
C GLY A 420 -16.12 4.63 1.66
N ARG A 421 -14.84 4.88 1.99
CA ARG A 421 -14.40 4.86 3.39
C ARG A 421 -15.05 5.96 4.21
N THR A 422 -15.05 7.19 3.68
CA THR A 422 -15.69 8.34 4.33
C THR A 422 -17.18 8.07 4.60
N PHE A 423 -17.85 7.32 3.71
CA PHE A 423 -19.24 6.91 3.90
C PHE A 423 -19.43 5.96 5.09
N VAL A 424 -18.54 4.99 5.26
CA VAL A 424 -18.60 4.00 6.36
C VAL A 424 -18.20 4.64 7.69
N GLU A 425 -17.09 5.39 7.71
CA GLU A 425 -16.47 5.90 8.94
C GLU A 425 -17.21 7.10 9.53
N ARG A 426 -17.81 7.97 8.71
CA ARG A 426 -18.52 9.14 9.22
C ARG A 426 -19.97 8.81 9.55
N SER A 427 -20.39 9.21 10.76
CA SER A 427 -21.77 9.09 11.24
C SER A 427 -22.73 10.11 10.60
N SER A 428 -22.21 11.22 10.08
CA SER A 428 -23.02 12.30 9.51
C SER A 428 -23.73 11.89 8.21
N LEU A 429 -25.06 11.99 8.21
CA LEU A 429 -25.88 11.74 7.02
C LEU A 429 -25.51 12.67 5.85
N LYS A 430 -25.12 13.91 6.13
CA LYS A 430 -24.63 14.84 5.10
C LYS A 430 -23.35 14.32 4.46
N ALA A 431 -22.39 13.84 5.25
CA ALA A 431 -21.15 13.28 4.74
C ALA A 431 -21.38 12.04 3.87
N ARG A 432 -22.33 11.18 4.28
CA ARG A 432 -22.76 10.00 3.50
C ARG A 432 -23.42 10.39 2.18
N PHE A 433 -24.30 11.38 2.18
CA PHE A 433 -24.92 11.88 0.95
C PHE A 433 -23.88 12.43 -0.04
N PHE A 434 -22.95 13.28 0.41
CA PHE A 434 -21.88 13.80 -0.44
C PHE A 434 -20.93 12.71 -0.93
N ALA A 435 -20.69 11.66 -0.14
CA ALA A 435 -19.91 10.52 -0.58
C ALA A 435 -20.60 9.77 -1.73
N LEU A 436 -21.93 9.58 -1.68
CA LEU A 436 -22.68 8.92 -2.75
C LEU A 436 -22.71 9.72 -4.06
N LEU A 437 -22.70 11.06 -3.99
CA LEU A 437 -22.70 11.92 -5.18
C LEU A 437 -21.50 11.69 -6.11
N VAL A 438 -20.41 11.12 -5.60
CA VAL A 438 -19.24 10.76 -6.42
C VAL A 438 -19.57 9.72 -7.50
N LEU A 439 -20.60 8.89 -7.30
CA LEU A 439 -21.04 7.89 -8.27
C LEU A 439 -21.94 8.48 -9.36
N ALA A 440 -22.39 9.73 -9.23
CA ALA A 440 -23.30 10.33 -10.19
C ALA A 440 -22.67 10.54 -11.58
N PRO A 441 -21.43 11.06 -11.73
CA PRO A 441 -20.84 11.25 -13.05
C PRO A 441 -20.60 9.97 -13.86
N PRO A 442 -20.03 8.85 -13.32
CA PRO A 442 -19.85 7.64 -14.12
C PRO A 442 -21.20 6.99 -14.46
N VAL A 443 -22.17 7.01 -13.54
CA VAL A 443 -23.54 6.52 -13.81
C VAL A 443 -24.23 7.38 -14.86
N GLY A 444 -24.12 8.70 -14.79
CA GLY A 444 -24.65 9.64 -15.76
C GLY A 444 -24.05 9.43 -17.14
N LEU A 445 -22.72 9.28 -17.24
CA LEU A 445 -22.04 8.94 -18.48
C LEU A 445 -22.53 7.59 -19.04
N GLY A 446 -22.63 6.57 -18.19
CA GLY A 446 -23.19 5.26 -18.55
C GLY A 446 -24.62 5.35 -19.10
N ALA A 447 -25.47 6.17 -18.48
CA ALA A 447 -26.84 6.39 -18.93
C ALA A 447 -26.90 7.10 -20.30
N VAL A 448 -26.08 8.13 -20.52
CA VAL A 448 -25.98 8.83 -21.82
C VAL A 448 -25.48 7.89 -22.91
N LEU A 449 -24.41 7.13 -22.64
CA LEU A 449 -23.88 6.14 -23.58
C LEU A 449 -24.88 5.03 -23.86
N GLY A 450 -25.57 4.52 -22.83
CA GLY A 450 -26.62 3.52 -22.98
C GLY A 450 -27.78 4.03 -23.82
N TRP A 451 -28.19 5.29 -23.64
CA TRP A 451 -29.22 5.92 -24.47
C TRP A 451 -28.79 6.02 -25.93
N LEU A 452 -27.55 6.42 -26.21
CA LEU A 452 -26.99 6.46 -27.57
C LEU A 452 -27.00 5.06 -28.22
N VAL A 453 -26.61 4.03 -27.47
CA VAL A 453 -26.66 2.63 -27.92
C VAL A 453 -28.09 2.20 -28.21
N ALA A 454 -29.04 2.49 -27.32
CA ALA A 454 -30.44 2.14 -27.50
C ALA A 454 -31.07 2.84 -28.72
N ARG A 455 -30.68 4.09 -28.98
CA ARG A 455 -31.09 4.87 -30.15
C ARG A 455 -30.54 4.26 -31.45
N ASP A 456 -29.24 3.94 -31.50
CA ASP A 456 -28.61 3.27 -32.65
C ASP A 456 -29.22 1.88 -32.88
N ALA A 457 -29.46 1.11 -31.82
CA ALA A 457 -30.12 -0.19 -31.88
C ALA A 457 -31.56 -0.09 -32.41
N LYS A 458 -32.31 0.97 -32.04
CA LYS A 458 -33.65 1.25 -32.59
C LYS A 458 -33.61 1.58 -34.08
N GLN A 459 -32.65 2.41 -34.51
CA GLN A 459 -32.45 2.76 -35.91
C GLN A 459 -32.11 1.52 -36.75
N ARG A 460 -31.35 0.57 -36.18
CA ARG A 460 -31.01 -0.72 -36.79
C ARG A 460 -32.10 -1.77 -36.68
N GLY A 461 -33.29 -1.43 -36.18
CA GLY A 461 -34.41 -2.37 -36.16
C GLY A 461 -34.33 -3.49 -35.12
N LEU A 462 -33.50 -3.36 -34.07
CA LEU A 462 -33.45 -4.38 -33.03
C LEU A 462 -34.75 -4.43 -32.21
N ALA A 463 -35.12 -5.63 -31.79
CA ALA A 463 -36.28 -5.87 -30.95
C ALA A 463 -36.18 -5.14 -29.60
N SER A 464 -37.34 -4.80 -29.01
CA SER A 464 -37.39 -4.00 -27.78
C SER A 464 -36.59 -4.59 -26.63
N ARG A 465 -36.62 -5.92 -26.46
CA ARG A 465 -35.86 -6.63 -25.42
C ARG A 465 -34.35 -6.47 -25.62
N SER A 466 -33.85 -6.64 -26.85
CA SER A 466 -32.43 -6.47 -27.17
C SER A 466 -31.97 -5.03 -26.95
N ARG A 467 -32.80 -4.04 -27.30
CA ARG A 467 -32.49 -2.61 -27.03
C ARG A 467 -32.35 -2.34 -25.53
N LYS A 468 -33.27 -2.87 -24.72
CA LYS A 468 -33.20 -2.74 -23.25
C LYS A 468 -31.96 -3.43 -22.68
N ALA A 469 -31.63 -4.62 -23.17
CA ALA A 469 -30.44 -5.34 -22.74
C ALA A 469 -29.17 -4.52 -23.02
N TRP A 470 -29.01 -4.03 -24.25
CA TRP A 470 -27.86 -3.19 -24.61
C TRP A 470 -27.79 -1.87 -23.83
N PHE A 471 -28.93 -1.23 -23.58
CA PHE A 471 -28.99 -0.06 -22.71
C PHE A 471 -28.42 -0.37 -21.31
N VAL A 472 -28.94 -1.41 -20.66
CA VAL A 472 -28.52 -1.78 -19.29
C VAL A 472 -27.06 -2.21 -19.26
N THR A 473 -26.62 -3.02 -20.22
CA THR A 473 -25.22 -3.45 -20.34
C THR A 473 -24.28 -2.26 -20.49
N THR A 474 -24.58 -1.31 -21.39
CA THR A 474 -23.75 -0.11 -21.57
C THR A 474 -23.82 0.81 -20.36
N MET A 475 -24.96 0.91 -19.68
CA MET A 475 -25.07 1.68 -18.44
C MET A 475 -24.18 1.11 -17.33
N MET A 476 -24.11 -0.22 -17.17
CA MET A 476 -23.27 -0.87 -16.17
C MET A 476 -21.79 -0.87 -16.52
N LEU A 477 -21.45 -0.98 -17.81
CA LEU A 477 -20.07 -1.08 -18.30
C LEU A 477 -19.46 0.25 -18.78
N GLY A 478 -20.25 1.32 -18.85
CA GLY A 478 -19.80 2.65 -19.28
C GLY A 478 -19.21 2.63 -20.69
N LEU A 479 -18.03 3.25 -20.84
CA LEU A 479 -17.32 3.34 -22.11
C LEU A 479 -17.02 1.96 -22.72
N ALA A 480 -16.65 0.97 -21.91
CA ALA A 480 -16.37 -0.38 -22.39
C ALA A 480 -17.60 -1.01 -23.06
N GLY A 481 -18.79 -0.85 -22.46
CA GLY A 481 -20.04 -1.32 -23.04
C GLY A 481 -20.42 -0.59 -24.33
N TYR A 482 -20.10 0.71 -24.43
CA TYR A 482 -20.31 1.48 -25.65
C TYR A 482 -19.39 1.02 -26.79
N VAL A 483 -18.10 0.83 -26.52
CA VAL A 483 -17.13 0.30 -27.49
C VAL A 483 -17.55 -1.09 -27.94
N MET A 484 -17.96 -1.96 -27.01
CA MET A 484 -18.46 -3.30 -27.32
C MET A 484 -19.64 -3.25 -28.30
N TRP A 485 -20.62 -2.38 -28.07
CA TRP A 485 -21.72 -2.19 -29.01
C TRP A 485 -21.23 -1.75 -30.39
N ARG A 486 -20.31 -0.77 -30.46
CA ARG A 486 -19.79 -0.24 -31.72
C ARG A 486 -19.09 -1.29 -32.58
N LEU A 487 -18.49 -2.29 -31.96
CA LEU A 487 -17.81 -3.40 -32.63
C LEU A 487 -18.76 -4.53 -33.04
N VAL A 488 -19.76 -4.83 -32.22
CA VAL A 488 -20.65 -5.98 -32.41
C VAL A 488 -21.92 -5.62 -33.20
N ARG A 489 -22.27 -4.33 -33.28
CA ARG A 489 -23.48 -3.89 -33.98
C ARG A 489 -23.49 -4.39 -35.43
N PRO A 490 -24.67 -4.75 -35.99
CA PRO A 490 -24.76 -5.24 -37.37
C PRO A 490 -24.20 -4.21 -38.35
N GLY A 491 -23.08 -4.49 -39.01
CA GLY A 491 -22.35 -3.54 -39.85
C GLY A 491 -22.92 -3.32 -41.26
N GLU A 492 -24.09 -3.86 -41.56
CA GLU A 492 -24.63 -3.90 -42.91
C GLU A 492 -25.11 -2.53 -43.41
N VAL A 493 -24.98 -2.31 -44.71
CA VAL A 493 -25.42 -1.09 -45.39
C VAL A 493 -26.93 -0.99 -45.23
N MET A 494 -27.41 0.06 -44.57
CA MET A 494 -28.84 0.28 -44.49
C MET A 494 -29.31 1.05 -45.72
N VAL A 495 -30.34 0.53 -46.38
CA VAL A 495 -30.97 1.16 -47.54
C VAL A 495 -32.31 1.75 -47.15
N THR A 496 -32.73 2.83 -47.80
CA THR A 496 -34.04 3.42 -47.54
C THR A 496 -35.14 2.49 -48.06
N CYS A 497 -36.11 2.13 -47.22
CA CYS A 497 -37.27 1.36 -47.66
C CYS A 497 -38.15 2.21 -48.59
N SER A 498 -38.46 1.70 -49.78
CA SER A 498 -39.36 2.36 -50.75
C SER A 498 -40.74 2.68 -50.16
N GLU A 499 -41.29 1.78 -49.36
CA GLU A 499 -42.62 1.92 -48.77
C GLU A 499 -42.67 2.89 -47.58
N CYS A 500 -41.86 2.64 -46.54
CA CYS A 500 -41.96 3.40 -45.28
C CYS A 500 -40.95 4.56 -45.16
N GLY A 501 -40.01 4.71 -46.11
CA GLY A 501 -38.97 5.73 -46.08
C GLY A 501 -37.93 5.59 -44.95
N ARG A 502 -38.01 4.55 -44.12
CA ARG A 502 -37.04 4.28 -43.04
C ARG A 502 -35.90 3.42 -43.55
N LEU A 503 -34.72 3.61 -42.94
CA LEU A 503 -33.57 2.75 -43.18
C LEU A 503 -33.88 1.30 -42.79
N ARG A 504 -33.75 0.39 -43.75
CA ARG A 504 -33.97 -1.04 -43.59
C ARG A 504 -32.68 -1.83 -43.81
N ARG A 505 -32.65 -3.00 -43.19
CA ARG A 505 -31.55 -3.97 -43.21
C ARG A 505 -31.53 -4.74 -44.53
N THR A 506 -30.35 -4.91 -45.13
CA THR A 506 -30.22 -5.54 -46.46
C THR A 506 -30.40 -7.04 -46.45
N GLU A 507 -29.97 -7.69 -45.38
CA GLU A 507 -30.06 -9.13 -45.15
C GLU A 507 -31.47 -9.62 -44.85
N LEU A 508 -32.39 -8.73 -44.48
CA LEU A 508 -33.77 -9.12 -44.20
C LEU A 508 -34.57 -9.13 -45.49
N ALA A 509 -35.28 -10.23 -45.74
CA ALA A 509 -36.20 -10.36 -46.89
C ALA A 509 -37.34 -9.32 -46.84
N VAL A 510 -37.67 -8.85 -45.63
CA VAL A 510 -38.74 -7.88 -45.34
C VAL A 510 -38.21 -6.73 -44.49
N CYS A 511 -38.79 -5.55 -44.68
CA CYS A 511 -38.48 -4.38 -43.86
C CYS A 511 -38.84 -4.64 -42.39
N GLN A 512 -37.90 -4.46 -41.47
CA GLN A 512 -38.11 -4.58 -40.02
C GLN A 512 -39.14 -3.59 -39.43
N HIS A 513 -39.55 -2.58 -40.20
CA HIS A 513 -40.43 -1.51 -39.75
C HIS A 513 -41.87 -1.68 -40.27
N CYS A 514 -42.05 -1.95 -41.57
CA CYS A 514 -43.37 -2.08 -42.19
C CYS A 514 -43.70 -3.49 -42.71
N GLY A 515 -42.75 -4.43 -42.68
CA GLY A 515 -42.96 -5.79 -43.21
C GLY A 515 -42.89 -5.91 -44.74
N ALA A 516 -42.69 -4.82 -45.48
CA ALA A 516 -42.62 -4.86 -46.95
C ALA A 516 -41.42 -5.65 -47.47
N SER A 517 -41.65 -6.55 -48.42
CA SER A 517 -40.60 -7.33 -49.10
C SER A 517 -39.70 -6.46 -50.00
N TRP A 518 -38.58 -7.01 -50.47
CA TRP A 518 -37.75 -6.37 -51.52
C TRP A 518 -38.51 -6.11 -52.83
N GLN A 519 -39.55 -6.90 -53.13
CA GLN A 519 -40.26 -6.88 -54.41
C GLN A 519 -41.58 -6.07 -54.41
N ALA A 520 -41.83 -5.20 -53.43
CA ALA A 520 -43.08 -4.43 -53.43
C ALA A 520 -43.01 -3.22 -54.37
N SER A 521 -43.77 -3.35 -55.47
CA SER A 521 -44.42 -2.38 -56.39
C SER A 521 -43.75 -1.04 -56.69
N ALA A 522 -43.85 -0.63 -57.96
CA ALA A 522 -43.42 0.67 -58.48
C ALA A 522 -43.64 1.82 -57.46
N PRO A 523 -42.66 2.73 -57.31
CA PRO A 523 -42.70 3.78 -56.29
C PRO A 523 -44.05 4.52 -56.34
N LEU A 524 -44.68 4.71 -55.19
CA LEU A 524 -45.89 5.53 -55.09
C LEU A 524 -45.59 6.92 -55.68
N ALA A 525 -46.33 7.27 -56.73
CA ALA A 525 -46.09 8.39 -57.64
C ALA A 525 -46.00 9.79 -57.00
N TRP A 526 -46.23 9.94 -55.69
CA TRP A 526 -46.22 11.22 -54.99
C TRP A 526 -44.87 11.58 -54.32
N ARG A 527 -43.79 10.83 -54.57
CA ARG A 527 -42.44 11.14 -54.04
C ARG A 527 -41.33 11.23 -55.10
N VAL A 528 -41.64 11.68 -56.31
CA VAL A 528 -40.62 12.37 -57.13
C VAL A 528 -40.66 13.83 -56.68
N VAL A 529 -39.76 14.21 -55.78
CA VAL A 529 -39.41 15.63 -55.61
C VAL A 529 -38.21 15.84 -56.52
N GLU A 530 -38.42 16.53 -57.63
CA GLU A 530 -37.32 17.15 -58.37
C GLU A 530 -36.70 18.21 -57.45
N GLY A 531 -35.43 17.99 -57.09
CA GLY A 531 -34.65 18.85 -56.20
C GLY A 531 -33.20 18.42 -56.16
#